data_AF-E1KTD8-F1
#
_entry.id   AF-E1KTD8-F1
#
_cell.length_a   1.000
_cell.length_b   1.000
_cell.length_c   1.000
_cell.angle_alpha   90.00
_cell.angle_beta   90.00
_cell.angle_gamma   90.00
#
_symmetry.space_group_name_H-M   'P 1'
#
loop_
_entity.id
_entity.type
_entity.pdbx_description
1 polymer ?
#
loop_
_entity_poly.entity_id
_entity_poly.type
_entity_poly.pdbx_seq_one_letter_code
_entity_poly.pdbx_strand_id
1 'polypeptide(L)'
;MLPSSTHLMPVIGLDLHLATSGNPFHPYVGMVIDPFDYIPFLGSNVNINGLKRGVSDTSGVLITFRHIPLVGAFIMMPIIGHESMNFFSSQTVFAEGTRLSPKGYMVMTCNDVGIPFSGALSKVGKKKFKFTPTLFAPTSFSIPIPTGAPVMVGGPYAPDWGGMLTGLLSSIGFSTLLSFAPAILKAMKKAGKGTISKLNTEILQRIPGTKSLTDWLCKHGFEPVNLVNGVVVYEGEDFFFPGMPSLSWERVWYSDSDYKGWLGHGVHCSYDRSVTFLPEEDILVLRLSDGRLASFPVLDEGEDSYNRLERITLSRTKEGYVAFEHRSNLSFHFTVPGKDRGYSIRRLSSVTDLEGRSIRLSYENGVLATLTDACGRRVTVRHTDAGFIESLHLRMPDGSSEQLVRYSYDGQGDMVGITDALGQTTGIRYEDHRMVEKTDRNGYTFCWEYDKE
;
A
#
# COMPACT_ATOMS: atom_id res chain seq x y z
N MET A 1 23.04 18.41 19.93
CA MET A 1 22.18 17.21 19.91
C MET A 1 21.07 17.42 20.91
N LEU A 2 19.85 17.01 20.58
CA LEU A 2 18.66 17.08 21.42
C LEU A 2 18.20 15.65 21.71
N PRO A 3 17.50 15.38 22.82
CA PRO A 3 17.03 14.04 23.06
C PRO A 3 15.95 13.63 22.05
N SER A 4 15.67 12.34 21.90
CA SER A 4 14.66 11.85 20.95
C SER A 4 13.24 12.08 21.46
N SER A 5 12.33 12.38 20.53
CA SER A 5 10.89 12.34 20.75
C SER A 5 10.42 10.90 20.98
N THR A 6 9.42 10.73 21.84
CA THR A 6 8.82 9.44 22.21
C THR A 6 7.33 9.59 22.44
N HIS A 7 6.57 8.55 22.12
CA HIS A 7 5.13 8.52 22.34
C HIS A 7 4.77 8.56 23.82
N LEU A 8 3.56 9.02 24.12
CA LEU A 8 2.97 9.10 25.46
C LEU A 8 3.74 10.02 26.43
N MET A 9 4.77 10.71 25.96
CA MET A 9 5.50 11.67 26.77
C MET A 9 4.69 12.97 26.86
N PRO A 10 4.35 13.42 28.08
CA PRO A 10 3.70 14.70 28.26
C PRO A 10 4.67 15.83 27.92
N VAL A 11 4.18 16.80 27.16
CA VAL A 11 4.91 18.00 26.79
C VAL A 11 4.15 19.22 27.29
N ILE A 12 4.89 20.22 27.76
CA ILE A 12 4.37 21.54 28.06
C ILE A 12 4.86 22.45 26.95
N GLY A 13 3.94 23.04 26.18
CA GLY A 13 4.32 23.90 25.07
C GLY A 13 3.67 25.27 25.13
N LEU A 14 4.19 26.16 24.29
CA LEU A 14 3.63 27.48 24.05
C LEU A 14 3.32 27.56 22.57
N ASP A 15 2.04 27.74 22.24
CA ASP A 15 1.58 28.01 20.89
C ASP A 15 1.43 29.51 20.67
N LEU A 16 1.91 30.00 19.51
CA LEU A 16 1.84 31.39 19.12
C LEU A 16 0.88 31.55 17.95
N HIS A 17 -0.34 32.03 18.23
CA HIS A 17 -1.35 32.33 17.21
C HIS A 17 -1.15 33.74 16.65
N LEU A 18 -1.09 33.84 15.32
CA LEU A 18 -0.70 35.09 14.67
C LEU A 18 -1.86 36.06 14.41
N ALA A 19 -3.13 35.61 14.43
CA ALA A 19 -4.22 36.43 13.89
C ALA A 19 -5.53 36.52 14.69
N THR A 20 -5.68 35.92 15.88
CA THR A 20 -6.94 36.08 16.64
C THR A 20 -6.77 36.45 18.12
N SER A 21 -7.45 37.54 18.49
CA SER A 21 -7.85 37.92 19.86
C SER A 21 -6.77 38.33 20.89
N GLY A 22 -6.02 39.40 20.62
CA GLY A 22 -5.39 40.25 21.67
C GLY A 22 -4.28 39.64 22.55
N ASN A 23 -4.19 38.31 22.65
CA ASN A 23 -3.13 37.56 23.31
C ASN A 23 -2.67 36.45 22.36
N PRO A 24 -1.49 36.56 21.75
CA PRO A 24 -1.00 35.55 20.81
C PRO A 24 -0.45 34.31 21.51
N PHE A 25 -0.31 34.31 22.84
CA PHE A 25 0.35 33.25 23.60
C PHE A 25 -0.65 32.28 24.20
N HIS A 26 -0.56 31.01 23.80
CA HIS A 26 -1.45 29.92 24.23
C HIS A 26 -0.65 28.73 24.77
N PRO A 27 -0.35 28.70 26.08
CA PRO A 27 0.26 27.54 26.71
C PRO A 27 -0.64 26.31 26.59
N TYR A 28 -0.01 25.14 26.42
CA TYR A 28 -0.70 23.88 26.30
C TYR A 28 0.02 22.73 27.00
N VAL A 29 -0.74 21.69 27.32
CA VAL A 29 -0.21 20.39 27.72
C VAL A 29 -0.64 19.38 26.65
N GLY A 30 0.35 18.74 26.02
CA GLY A 30 0.14 17.81 24.92
C GLY A 30 0.84 16.49 25.16
N MET A 31 0.61 15.56 24.24
CA MET A 31 1.37 14.32 24.13
C MET A 31 1.55 13.98 22.67
N VAL A 32 2.68 13.36 22.35
CA VAL A 32 2.97 12.81 21.03
C VAL A 32 2.43 11.38 20.99
N ILE A 33 1.65 11.03 19.97
CA ILE A 33 1.16 9.67 19.75
C ILE A 33 0.81 9.45 18.27
N ASP A 34 1.35 8.38 17.71
CA ASP A 34 0.80 7.76 16.50
C ASP A 34 0.15 6.42 16.87
N PRO A 35 -1.18 6.29 16.79
CA PRO A 35 -1.89 5.04 17.07
C PRO A 35 -1.45 3.87 16.18
N PHE A 36 -1.00 4.13 14.95
CA PHE A 36 -0.57 3.08 14.01
C PHE A 36 0.69 2.36 14.50
N ASP A 37 1.55 3.06 15.25
CA ASP A 37 2.76 2.48 15.85
C ASP A 37 2.48 1.42 16.92
N TYR A 38 1.24 1.34 17.40
CA TYR A 38 0.78 0.34 18.35
C TYR A 38 0.01 -0.81 17.72
N ILE A 39 -0.26 -0.75 16.40
CA ILE A 39 -0.92 -1.86 15.70
C ILE A 39 0.09 -2.99 15.48
N PRO A 40 -0.19 -4.21 15.99
CA PRO A 40 0.67 -5.36 15.76
C PRO A 40 0.91 -5.56 14.26
N PHE A 41 2.15 -5.82 13.86
CA PHE A 41 2.53 -6.06 12.45
C PHE A 41 2.26 -4.90 11.47
N LEU A 42 2.09 -3.67 11.96
CA LEU A 42 1.98 -2.44 11.16
C LEU A 42 2.80 -1.29 11.78
N GLY A 43 2.88 -1.26 13.10
CA GLY A 43 3.56 -0.21 13.85
C GLY A 43 5.08 -0.34 13.94
N SER A 44 5.73 0.76 14.37
CA SER A 44 7.17 0.83 14.59
C SER A 44 7.70 -0.28 15.51
N ASN A 45 8.84 -0.90 15.17
CA ASN A 45 9.53 -1.84 16.04
C ASN A 45 10.60 -1.17 16.92
N VAL A 46 10.80 0.14 16.77
CA VAL A 46 11.82 0.86 17.54
C VAL A 46 11.21 1.52 18.76
N ASN A 47 11.74 1.12 19.91
CA ASN A 47 11.41 1.71 21.20
C ASN A 47 12.60 2.51 21.74
N ILE A 48 12.31 3.60 22.43
CA ILE A 48 13.26 4.42 23.15
C ILE A 48 12.79 4.41 24.61
N ASN A 49 13.60 3.81 25.50
CA ASN A 49 13.26 3.61 26.90
C ASN A 49 11.88 2.94 27.11
N GLY A 50 11.53 1.97 26.27
CA GLY A 50 10.27 1.22 26.35
C GLY A 50 9.04 1.92 25.74
N LEU A 51 9.18 3.15 25.24
CA LEU A 51 8.13 3.88 24.53
C LEU A 51 8.42 3.90 23.02
N LYS A 52 7.37 3.92 22.19
CA LYS A 52 7.53 4.04 20.73
C LYS A 52 8.25 5.36 20.41
N ARG A 53 9.17 5.33 19.44
CA ARG A 53 9.89 6.52 18.98
C ARG A 53 8.94 7.55 18.35
N GLY A 54 9.31 8.83 18.40
CA GLY A 54 8.69 9.87 17.58
C GLY A 54 9.54 10.19 16.35
N VAL A 55 8.90 10.28 15.19
CA VAL A 55 9.48 10.60 13.88
C VAL A 55 8.76 11.83 13.27
N SER A 56 9.19 12.26 12.09
CA SER A 56 8.76 13.53 11.46
C SER A 56 7.27 13.65 11.13
N ASP A 57 6.58 12.52 11.07
CA ASP A 57 5.15 12.39 10.76
C ASP A 57 4.30 12.02 11.98
N THR A 58 4.92 11.89 13.15
CA THR A 58 4.17 11.55 14.36
C THR A 58 3.29 12.73 14.80
N SER A 59 1.99 12.47 14.85
CA SER A 59 0.99 13.40 15.37
C SER A 59 1.12 13.58 16.88
N GLY A 60 0.72 14.74 17.37
CA GLY A 60 0.52 15.00 18.79
C GLY A 60 -0.87 15.60 19.03
N VAL A 61 -1.42 15.32 20.20
CA VAL A 61 -2.75 15.77 20.60
C VAL A 61 -2.64 16.55 21.91
N LEU A 62 -3.41 17.63 22.04
CA LEU A 62 -3.55 18.32 23.32
C LEU A 62 -4.40 17.49 24.27
N ILE A 63 -3.82 17.09 25.41
CA ILE A 63 -4.48 16.22 26.39
C ILE A 63 -5.74 16.89 26.95
N THR A 64 -5.67 18.20 27.17
CA THR A 64 -6.77 18.99 27.75
C THR A 64 -7.84 19.38 26.72
N PHE A 65 -7.61 19.13 25.43
CA PHE A 65 -8.42 19.64 24.32
C PHE A 65 -8.76 21.14 24.46
N ARG A 66 -7.92 21.90 25.19
CA ARG A 66 -8.09 23.32 25.52
C ARG A 66 -6.72 23.92 25.85
N HIS A 67 -6.47 25.11 25.34
CA HIS A 67 -5.32 25.93 25.76
C HIS A 67 -5.56 26.52 27.15
N ILE A 68 -4.47 26.77 27.89
CA ILE A 68 -4.51 27.46 29.18
C ILE A 68 -4.58 28.97 28.90
N PRO A 69 -5.68 29.68 29.22
CA PRO A 69 -5.77 31.11 28.94
C PRO A 69 -4.83 31.89 29.86
N LEU A 70 -3.99 32.77 29.29
CA LEU A 70 -3.12 33.67 30.06
C LEU A 70 -3.85 34.97 30.47
N VAL A 71 -4.82 35.45 29.69
CA VAL A 71 -5.62 36.67 29.98
C VAL A 71 -7.01 36.56 29.34
N GLY A 72 -8.09 36.85 30.11
CA GLY A 72 -9.47 36.93 29.62
C GLY A 72 -10.35 35.68 29.86
N ALA A 73 -11.64 35.78 29.53
CA ALA A 73 -12.58 34.66 29.61
C ALA A 73 -12.17 33.53 28.65
N PHE A 74 -12.49 32.27 28.96
CA PHE A 74 -12.28 31.12 28.08
C PHE A 74 -12.96 31.35 26.73
N ILE A 75 -12.22 31.90 25.78
CA ILE A 75 -12.69 32.04 24.40
C ILE A 75 -12.59 30.62 23.82
N MET A 76 -13.73 29.96 23.62
CA MET A 76 -13.78 28.80 22.73
C MET A 76 -13.54 29.34 21.31
N MET A 77 -12.27 29.45 20.93
CA MET A 77 -11.91 29.65 19.54
C MET A 77 -12.50 28.51 18.71
N PRO A 78 -12.99 28.80 17.50
CA PRO A 78 -13.76 27.85 16.72
C PRO A 78 -12.90 26.62 16.44
N ILE A 79 -13.47 25.43 16.71
CA ILE A 79 -13.17 24.09 16.16
C ILE A 79 -11.98 24.08 15.19
N ILE A 80 -10.78 24.26 15.72
CA ILE A 80 -9.50 24.12 15.03
C ILE A 80 -8.86 22.94 15.75
N GLY A 81 -8.63 21.83 15.04
CA GLY A 81 -8.25 20.54 15.61
C GLY A 81 -7.13 20.71 16.65
N HIS A 82 -7.24 20.06 17.80
CA HIS A 82 -6.24 20.11 18.86
C HIS A 82 -5.03 19.24 18.49
N GLU A 83 -4.47 19.50 17.32
CA GLU A 83 -3.53 18.66 16.60
C GLU A 83 -2.18 19.35 16.49
N SER A 84 -1.14 18.52 16.45
CA SER A 84 0.24 18.95 16.28
C SER A 84 1.02 17.87 15.53
N MET A 85 2.17 18.21 14.97
CA MET A 85 3.01 17.27 14.23
C MET A 85 4.49 17.59 14.42
N ASN A 86 5.31 16.56 14.55
CA ASN A 86 6.76 16.63 14.67
C ASN A 86 7.45 16.99 13.34
N PHE A 87 7.19 18.15 12.77
CA PHE A 87 7.65 18.48 11.41
C PHE A 87 9.18 18.55 11.19
N PHE A 88 9.94 18.85 12.24
CA PHE A 88 11.40 18.94 12.16
C PHE A 88 12.05 17.65 12.64
N SER A 89 13.01 17.16 11.87
CA SER A 89 13.71 15.91 12.17
C SER A 89 15.18 15.95 11.79
N SER A 90 15.93 14.96 12.27
CA SER A 90 17.36 14.85 12.05
C SER A 90 17.71 14.61 10.59
N GLN A 91 18.71 15.31 10.09
CA GLN A 91 19.27 15.00 8.78
C GLN A 91 20.12 13.72 8.76
N THR A 92 20.61 13.28 9.92
CA THR A 92 21.66 12.27 10.06
C THR A 92 21.22 11.01 10.79
N VAL A 93 20.07 11.06 11.49
CA VAL A 93 19.58 9.96 12.32
C VAL A 93 18.22 9.49 11.85
N PHE A 94 18.12 8.19 11.59
CA PHE A 94 16.94 7.52 11.07
C PHE A 94 16.52 6.36 11.97
N ALA A 95 15.25 6.03 11.92
CA ALA A 95 14.72 4.81 12.51
C ALA A 95 13.65 4.24 11.56
N GLU A 96 13.87 3.00 11.10
CA GLU A 96 13.06 2.33 10.07
C GLU A 96 12.82 3.18 8.81
N GLY A 97 13.87 3.83 8.31
CA GLY A 97 13.82 4.65 7.09
C GLY A 97 13.25 6.06 7.28
N THR A 98 12.58 6.35 8.41
CA THR A 98 12.06 7.70 8.71
C THR A 98 13.02 8.47 9.62
N ARG A 99 13.13 9.79 9.41
CA ARG A 99 14.00 10.65 10.20
C ARG A 99 13.51 10.78 11.64
N LEU A 100 14.40 10.60 12.60
CA LEU A 100 14.08 10.74 14.02
C LEU A 100 13.89 12.22 14.39
N SER A 101 12.81 12.50 15.12
CA SER A 101 12.51 13.86 15.57
C SER A 101 13.08 14.11 16.97
N PRO A 102 13.76 15.25 17.19
CA PRO A 102 14.19 15.64 18.52
C PRO A 102 12.99 16.08 19.38
N LYS A 103 13.14 15.96 20.71
CA LYS A 103 12.28 16.62 21.69
C LYS A 103 12.89 17.98 22.07
N GLY A 104 12.04 18.96 22.39
CA GLY A 104 12.53 20.32 22.69
C GLY A 104 12.83 21.16 21.45
N TYR A 105 12.12 20.91 20.34
CA TYR A 105 12.27 21.65 19.09
C TYR A 105 10.91 22.15 18.60
N MET A 106 10.92 22.99 17.57
CA MET A 106 9.69 23.53 16.98
C MET A 106 8.80 22.41 16.47
N VAL A 107 7.51 22.52 16.74
CA VAL A 107 6.46 21.62 16.24
C VAL A 107 5.45 22.43 15.43
N MET A 108 4.80 21.76 14.47
CA MET A 108 3.67 22.37 13.77
C MET A 108 2.44 22.21 14.62
N THR A 109 1.76 23.31 14.93
CA THR A 109 0.45 23.31 15.60
C THR A 109 -0.57 24.07 14.79
N CYS A 110 -1.83 23.79 15.07
CA CYS A 110 -2.93 24.46 14.41
C CYS A 110 -2.93 25.97 14.70
N ASN A 111 -3.00 26.78 13.66
CA ASN A 111 -2.87 28.23 13.71
C ASN A 111 -3.91 28.90 12.79
N ASP A 112 -4.08 30.21 12.92
CA ASP A 112 -4.96 31.02 12.06
C ASP A 112 -4.34 31.34 10.70
N VAL A 113 -3.00 31.26 10.62
CA VAL A 113 -2.20 31.46 9.41
C VAL A 113 -1.21 30.32 9.33
N GLY A 114 -1.12 29.63 8.21
CA GLY A 114 -0.25 28.47 8.10
C GLY A 114 -0.53 27.63 6.86
N ILE A 115 -0.04 26.40 6.87
CA ILE A 115 -0.17 25.42 5.81
C ILE A 115 -1.34 24.48 6.14
N PRO A 116 -2.32 24.26 5.24
CA PRO A 116 -3.47 23.42 5.53
C PRO A 116 -3.09 21.94 5.56
N PHE A 117 -2.89 21.37 6.76
CA PHE A 117 -2.51 19.97 6.92
C PHE A 117 -3.64 19.06 7.44
N SER A 118 -4.75 19.61 7.95
CA SER A 118 -5.94 18.82 8.31
C SER A 118 -7.21 19.67 8.16
N GLY A 119 -8.38 19.15 8.57
CA GLY A 119 -9.59 19.96 8.66
C GLY A 119 -10.79 19.21 9.24
N ALA A 120 -11.73 19.99 9.77
CA ALA A 120 -12.91 19.48 10.45
C ALA A 120 -14.17 19.65 9.59
N LEU A 121 -15.06 18.66 9.59
CA LEU A 121 -16.42 18.83 9.07
C LEU A 121 -17.38 19.24 10.18
N SER A 122 -17.97 20.41 10.00
CA SER A 122 -19.05 20.90 10.85
C SER A 122 -20.39 20.77 10.13
N LYS A 123 -21.42 20.34 10.86
CA LYS A 123 -22.78 20.21 10.33
C LYS A 123 -23.43 21.59 10.25
N VAL A 124 -23.80 22.04 9.06
CA VAL A 124 -24.50 23.32 8.84
C VAL A 124 -25.92 23.02 8.37
N GLY A 125 -26.87 23.10 9.30
CA GLY A 125 -28.28 22.79 9.06
C GLY A 125 -28.59 21.30 8.98
N LYS A 126 -29.79 20.95 8.49
CA LYS A 126 -30.32 19.57 8.58
C LYS A 126 -29.69 18.56 7.61
N LYS A 127 -29.02 19.00 6.53
CA LYS A 127 -28.49 18.09 5.47
C LYS A 127 -27.16 18.51 4.81
N LYS A 128 -26.43 19.50 5.32
CA LYS A 128 -25.15 19.93 4.71
C LYS A 128 -24.01 19.89 5.72
N PHE A 129 -22.87 19.35 5.31
CA PHE A 129 -21.62 19.43 6.05
C PHE A 129 -20.71 20.48 5.39
N LYS A 130 -20.11 21.35 6.19
CA LYS A 130 -19.14 22.37 5.77
C LYS A 130 -17.77 21.96 6.28
N PHE A 131 -16.83 21.77 5.37
CA PHE A 131 -15.43 21.55 5.73
C PHE A 131 -14.75 22.88 6.05
N THR A 132 -14.01 22.91 7.15
CA THR A 132 -13.18 24.04 7.55
C THR A 132 -11.73 23.55 7.66
N PRO A 133 -10.82 24.01 6.78
CA PRO A 133 -9.42 23.59 6.83
C PRO A 133 -8.77 24.08 8.12
N THR A 134 -7.95 23.23 8.72
CA THR A 134 -7.10 23.53 9.86
C THR A 134 -5.69 23.82 9.33
N LEU A 135 -5.24 25.06 9.54
CA LEU A 135 -3.92 25.53 9.11
C LEU A 135 -2.91 25.21 10.21
N PHE A 136 -1.67 24.89 9.85
CA PHE A 136 -0.60 24.62 10.80
C PHE A 136 0.58 25.56 10.58
N ALA A 137 1.24 26.00 11.63
CA ALA A 137 2.44 26.82 11.56
C ALA A 137 3.53 26.33 12.53
N PRO A 138 4.83 26.52 12.20
CA PRO A 138 5.95 26.10 13.05
C PRO A 138 6.19 27.13 14.17
N THR A 139 5.11 27.56 14.80
CA THR A 139 5.08 28.65 15.78
C THR A 139 5.04 28.12 17.21
N SER A 140 4.95 26.81 17.37
CA SER A 140 4.90 26.14 18.66
C SER A 140 6.25 25.60 19.07
N PHE A 141 6.59 25.82 20.34
CA PHE A 141 7.72 25.19 20.98
C PHE A 141 7.21 24.30 22.12
N SER A 142 7.69 23.06 22.18
CA SER A 142 7.33 22.13 23.24
C SER A 142 8.54 21.82 24.11
N ILE A 143 8.36 21.91 25.43
CA ILE A 143 9.33 21.47 26.44
C ILE A 143 8.86 20.10 26.94
N PRO A 144 9.60 19.03 26.62
CA PRO A 144 9.26 17.70 27.07
C PRO A 144 9.61 17.53 28.55
N ILE A 145 8.75 16.83 29.30
CA ILE A 145 9.08 16.43 30.67
C ILE A 145 10.02 15.22 30.58
N PRO A 146 11.28 15.32 31.04
CA PRO A 146 12.25 14.26 30.84
C PRO A 146 11.89 12.99 31.61
N THR A 147 11.81 11.86 30.90
CA THR A 147 11.68 10.52 31.48
C THR A 147 12.77 9.59 30.94
N GLY A 148 13.42 8.84 31.84
CA GLY A 148 14.46 7.87 31.49
C GLY A 148 15.82 8.46 31.08
N ALA A 149 16.74 7.57 30.67
CA ALA A 149 18.08 7.95 30.21
C ALA A 149 18.01 8.71 28.88
N PRO A 150 18.80 9.77 28.67
CA PRO A 150 18.72 10.58 27.46
C PRO A 150 19.26 9.82 26.24
N VAL A 151 18.38 9.53 25.28
CA VAL A 151 18.76 9.08 23.93
C VAL A 151 18.86 10.30 23.04
N MET A 152 20.04 10.56 22.47
CA MET A 152 20.33 11.79 21.75
C MET A 152 20.20 11.61 20.24
N VAL A 153 19.54 12.57 19.59
CA VAL A 153 19.39 12.65 18.14
C VAL A 153 20.38 13.68 17.60
N GLY A 154 21.16 13.30 16.60
CA GLY A 154 22.12 14.17 15.91
C GLY A 154 21.44 15.31 15.16
N GLY A 155 22.05 16.49 15.12
CA GLY A 155 21.64 17.57 14.21
C GLY A 155 22.33 17.45 12.84
N PRO A 156 22.04 18.37 11.89
CA PRO A 156 21.06 19.46 11.98
C PRO A 156 19.61 18.97 11.91
N TYR A 157 18.68 19.78 12.42
CA TYR A 157 17.24 19.50 12.34
C TYR A 157 16.62 20.35 11.25
N ALA A 158 16.04 19.72 10.25
CA ALA A 158 15.43 20.40 9.12
C ALA A 158 13.94 20.01 9.01
N PRO A 159 13.10 20.86 8.39
CA PRO A 159 11.77 20.47 7.96
C PRO A 159 11.81 19.19 7.12
N ASP A 160 11.05 18.18 7.53
CA ASP A 160 10.93 16.95 6.76
C ASP A 160 9.61 16.90 6.01
N TRP A 161 9.63 17.55 4.85
CA TRP A 161 8.50 17.58 3.93
C TRP A 161 8.10 16.18 3.41
N GLY A 162 9.05 15.24 3.34
CA GLY A 162 8.80 13.87 2.90
C GLY A 162 8.08 13.06 3.97
N GLY A 163 8.58 13.09 5.20
CA GLY A 163 7.89 12.54 6.37
C GLY A 163 6.48 13.12 6.50
N MET A 164 6.36 14.45 6.47
CA MET A 164 5.09 15.17 6.55
C MET A 164 4.05 14.72 5.50
N LEU A 165 4.46 14.60 4.22
CA LEU A 165 3.56 14.12 3.16
C LEU A 165 3.11 12.68 3.42
N THR A 166 4.02 11.83 3.90
CA THR A 166 3.73 10.44 4.28
C THR A 166 2.76 10.39 5.47
N GLY A 167 2.95 11.25 6.47
CA GLY A 167 2.07 11.42 7.64
C GLY A 167 0.66 11.86 7.29
N LEU A 168 0.53 12.78 6.34
CA LEU A 168 -0.76 13.27 5.83
C LEU A 168 -1.48 12.22 4.98
N LEU A 169 -0.71 11.35 4.31
CA LEU A 169 -1.22 10.17 3.62
C LEU A 169 -1.51 9.01 4.58
N SER A 170 -0.92 8.97 5.77
CA SER A 170 -1.15 7.94 6.79
C SER A 170 -2.12 8.35 7.90
N SER A 171 -2.47 9.63 8.03
CA SER A 171 -3.53 10.15 8.91
C SER A 171 -4.94 9.79 8.42
N ILE A 172 -5.08 8.66 7.72
CA ILE A 172 -6.33 8.07 7.26
C ILE A 172 -7.05 7.49 8.48
N GLY A 173 -7.67 8.38 9.24
CA GLY A 173 -8.67 8.08 10.26
C GLY A 173 -10.08 8.30 9.69
N PHE A 174 -10.67 7.23 9.14
CA PHE A 174 -12.09 6.86 9.14
C PHE A 174 -13.23 7.87 8.85
N SER A 175 -12.97 9.07 8.32
CA SER A 175 -14.04 9.96 7.83
C SER A 175 -13.41 11.07 7.01
N THR A 176 -13.31 10.89 5.69
CA THR A 176 -13.34 11.92 4.60
C THR A 176 -12.45 11.62 3.40
N LEU A 177 -12.74 10.52 2.71
CA LEU A 177 -12.50 10.47 1.28
C LEU A 177 -13.68 11.20 0.62
N LEU A 178 -13.47 12.37 -0.04
CA LEU A 178 -14.22 12.85 -1.24
C LEU A 178 -14.23 14.36 -1.57
N SER A 179 -13.54 15.29 -0.87
CA SER A 179 -13.68 16.74 -1.24
C SER A 179 -12.45 17.66 -1.23
N PHE A 180 -11.21 17.15 -1.11
CA PHE A 180 -9.99 17.98 -1.02
C PHE A 180 -9.05 18.02 -2.23
N ALA A 181 -9.54 17.68 -3.43
CA ALA A 181 -8.76 17.85 -4.66
C ALA A 181 -8.30 19.31 -4.96
N PRO A 182 -9.10 20.39 -4.80
CA PRO A 182 -8.76 21.66 -5.47
C PRO A 182 -7.82 22.63 -4.72
N ALA A 183 -7.85 22.66 -3.37
CA ALA A 183 -7.10 23.66 -2.59
C ALA A 183 -5.63 23.25 -2.38
N ILE A 184 -5.40 21.95 -2.15
CA ILE A 184 -4.06 21.35 -2.09
C ILE A 184 -3.39 21.44 -3.48
N LEU A 185 -4.16 21.29 -4.56
CA LEU A 185 -3.70 21.47 -5.95
C LEU A 185 -3.08 22.85 -6.22
N LYS A 186 -3.54 23.90 -5.54
CA LYS A 186 -3.09 25.28 -5.78
C LYS A 186 -1.76 25.59 -5.08
N ALA A 187 -1.53 25.01 -3.90
CA ALA A 187 -0.27 25.13 -3.18
C ALA A 187 0.82 24.25 -3.83
N MET A 188 0.46 23.04 -4.25
CA MET A 188 1.38 22.13 -4.96
C MET A 188 1.73 22.63 -6.38
N LYS A 189 0.91 23.49 -6.99
CA LYS A 189 1.21 24.09 -8.31
C LYS A 189 2.45 24.99 -8.34
N LYS A 190 2.96 25.43 -7.19
CA LYS A 190 4.07 26.40 -7.09
C LYS A 190 5.43 25.76 -6.82
N ALA A 191 5.48 24.50 -6.42
CA ALA A 191 6.72 23.75 -6.21
C ALA A 191 6.71 22.54 -7.16
N GLY A 192 7.60 22.55 -8.14
CA GLY A 192 7.54 21.71 -9.33
C GLY A 192 7.55 20.20 -9.10
N LYS A 193 6.92 19.53 -10.09
CA LYS A 193 6.79 18.10 -10.38
C LYS A 193 5.72 17.34 -9.56
N GLY A 194 4.52 17.31 -10.13
CA GLY A 194 3.57 16.21 -9.93
C GLY A 194 4.23 14.89 -10.33
N THR A 195 3.81 13.73 -9.85
CA THR A 195 2.44 13.25 -10.04
C THR A 195 2.20 12.03 -9.14
N ILE A 196 1.47 12.14 -8.03
CA ILE A 196 1.10 10.95 -7.21
C ILE A 196 -0.37 10.97 -6.74
N SER A 197 -1.11 12.08 -6.85
CA SER A 197 -2.44 12.19 -6.22
C SER A 197 -3.67 11.98 -7.14
N LYS A 198 -3.54 11.34 -8.31
CA LYS A 198 -4.65 11.10 -9.26
C LYS A 198 -4.99 9.61 -9.44
N LEU A 199 -4.97 8.83 -8.36
CA LEU A 199 -4.95 7.38 -8.49
C LEU A 199 -6.26 6.60 -8.32
N ASN A 200 -7.45 7.22 -8.18
CA ASN A 200 -8.59 6.43 -7.66
C ASN A 200 -9.91 6.36 -8.41
N THR A 201 -9.95 6.57 -9.74
CA THR A 201 -11.07 6.00 -10.54
C THR A 201 -10.70 5.73 -12.00
N GLU A 202 -10.01 6.66 -12.68
CA GLU A 202 -9.65 6.48 -14.11
C GLU A 202 -8.45 5.54 -14.33
N ILE A 203 -7.48 5.49 -13.40
CA ILE A 203 -6.30 4.61 -13.53
C ILE A 203 -6.68 3.14 -13.29
N LEU A 204 -7.61 2.85 -12.36
CA LEU A 204 -8.16 1.50 -12.16
C LEU A 204 -8.97 1.03 -13.37
N GLN A 205 -9.54 1.94 -14.17
CA GLN A 205 -10.15 1.60 -15.46
C GLN A 205 -9.10 1.30 -16.55
N ARG A 206 -7.92 1.93 -16.49
CA ARG A 206 -6.83 1.76 -17.48
C ARG A 206 -5.96 0.53 -17.20
N ILE A 207 -5.56 0.33 -15.94
CA ILE A 207 -4.90 -0.88 -15.45
C ILE A 207 -5.88 -1.60 -14.53
N PRO A 208 -6.42 -2.74 -14.96
CA PRO A 208 -7.39 -3.48 -14.18
C PRO A 208 -6.69 -4.15 -12.99
N GLY A 209 -7.33 -4.15 -11.84
CA GLY A 209 -6.88 -4.82 -10.62
C GLY A 209 -8.07 -4.99 -9.71
N THR A 210 -7.98 -5.88 -8.72
CA THR A 210 -9.06 -6.01 -7.74
C THR A 210 -9.01 -4.86 -6.72
N LYS A 211 -10.18 -4.45 -6.22
CA LYS A 211 -10.29 -3.56 -5.06
C LYS A 211 -10.43 -4.34 -3.76
N SER A 212 -10.22 -5.66 -3.80
CA SER A 212 -10.29 -6.51 -2.61
C SER A 212 -9.26 -6.12 -1.55
N LEU A 213 -9.57 -6.47 -0.31
CA LEU A 213 -8.66 -6.36 0.82
C LEU A 213 -7.53 -7.38 0.69
N THR A 214 -6.43 -7.17 1.40
CA THR A 214 -5.34 -8.14 1.51
C THR A 214 -5.86 -9.51 1.98
N ASP A 215 -5.33 -10.61 1.44
CA ASP A 215 -5.75 -11.99 1.76
C ASP A 215 -5.83 -12.31 3.25
N TRP A 216 -4.93 -11.73 4.06
CA TRP A 216 -4.94 -11.91 5.51
C TRP A 216 -6.27 -11.46 6.16
N LEU A 217 -6.86 -10.36 5.68
CA LEU A 217 -8.15 -9.86 6.17
C LEU A 217 -9.30 -10.75 5.68
N CYS A 218 -9.22 -11.26 4.45
CA CYS A 218 -10.20 -12.17 3.88
C CYS A 218 -10.26 -13.51 4.66
N LYS A 219 -9.10 -14.07 5.02
CA LYS A 219 -9.00 -15.35 5.76
C LYS A 219 -9.57 -15.31 7.20
N HIS A 220 -9.78 -14.12 7.76
CA HIS A 220 -10.36 -13.95 9.09
C HIS A 220 -11.87 -13.61 9.07
N GLY A 221 -12.51 -13.62 7.90
CA GLY A 221 -13.90 -13.17 7.73
C GLY A 221 -14.70 -13.89 6.63
N PHE A 222 -14.74 -15.23 6.70
CA PHE A 222 -15.57 -16.18 5.92
C PHE A 222 -15.42 -16.15 4.39
N GLU A 223 -14.71 -17.13 3.83
CA GLU A 223 -14.76 -17.43 2.39
C GLU A 223 -16.21 -17.68 1.93
N PRO A 224 -16.59 -17.25 0.70
CA PRO A 224 -15.80 -16.58 -0.32
C PRO A 224 -16.17 -15.10 -0.55
N VAL A 225 -16.95 -14.46 0.33
CA VAL A 225 -17.45 -13.09 0.10
C VAL A 225 -16.76 -12.11 1.05
N ASN A 226 -16.05 -11.13 0.49
CA ASN A 226 -15.48 -10.04 1.26
C ASN A 226 -16.60 -9.20 1.90
N LEU A 227 -16.75 -9.30 3.22
CA LEU A 227 -17.83 -8.66 3.99
C LEU A 227 -17.82 -7.13 3.92
N VAL A 228 -16.72 -6.50 3.49
CA VAL A 228 -16.60 -5.04 3.43
C VAL A 228 -17.13 -4.49 2.11
N ASN A 229 -16.90 -5.19 0.99
CA ASN A 229 -17.20 -4.68 -0.34
C ASN A 229 -18.07 -5.62 -1.21
N GLY A 230 -18.44 -6.79 -0.70
CA GLY A 230 -19.27 -7.77 -1.41
C GLY A 230 -18.56 -8.52 -2.54
N VAL A 231 -17.23 -8.36 -2.69
CA VAL A 231 -16.47 -9.02 -3.75
C VAL A 231 -16.36 -10.52 -3.45
N VAL A 232 -16.72 -11.35 -4.42
CA VAL A 232 -16.49 -12.79 -4.35
C VAL A 232 -15.06 -13.08 -4.77
N VAL A 233 -14.36 -13.85 -3.94
CA VAL A 233 -12.97 -14.27 -4.15
C VAL A 233 -12.92 -15.79 -4.26
N TYR A 234 -12.26 -16.28 -5.31
CA TYR A 234 -12.00 -17.71 -5.46
C TYR A 234 -10.50 -17.98 -5.65
N GLU A 235 -9.88 -18.50 -4.60
CA GLU A 235 -8.45 -18.85 -4.56
C GLU A 235 -8.23 -20.34 -4.89
N GLY A 236 -7.05 -20.67 -5.40
CA GLY A 236 -6.60 -22.05 -5.56
C GLY A 236 -5.10 -22.17 -5.79
N GLU A 237 -4.49 -23.15 -5.13
CA GLU A 237 -3.14 -23.64 -5.45
C GLU A 237 -3.30 -24.88 -6.34
N ASP A 238 -2.85 -24.81 -7.60
CA ASP A 238 -3.04 -25.91 -8.55
C ASP A 238 -1.91 -26.94 -8.48
N PHE A 239 -0.68 -26.50 -8.20
CA PHE A 239 0.43 -27.38 -7.86
C PHE A 239 1.51 -26.65 -7.03
N PHE A 240 2.25 -27.45 -6.26
CA PHE A 240 3.27 -26.97 -5.34
C PHE A 240 4.52 -27.86 -5.41
N PHE A 241 5.68 -27.23 -5.52
CA PHE A 241 6.96 -27.89 -5.35
C PHE A 241 7.71 -27.30 -4.15
N PRO A 242 8.01 -28.10 -3.11
CA PRO A 242 8.79 -27.64 -1.99
C PRO A 242 10.20 -27.28 -2.46
N GLY A 243 10.70 -26.15 -2.00
CA GLY A 243 12.00 -25.59 -2.37
C GLY A 243 12.23 -24.23 -1.69
N MET A 244 13.41 -23.66 -1.89
CA MET A 244 13.74 -22.30 -1.45
C MET A 244 14.28 -21.49 -2.65
N PRO A 245 13.52 -20.50 -3.16
CA PRO A 245 12.10 -20.28 -2.89
C PRO A 245 11.23 -21.45 -3.38
N SER A 246 10.07 -21.65 -2.76
CA SER A 246 9.10 -22.67 -3.18
C SER A 246 8.40 -22.25 -4.46
N LEU A 247 8.22 -23.18 -5.38
CA LEU A 247 7.44 -22.92 -6.60
C LEU A 247 6.00 -23.35 -6.32
N SER A 248 5.12 -22.36 -6.12
CA SER A 248 3.68 -22.58 -5.98
C SER A 248 2.95 -21.88 -7.12
N TRP A 249 2.10 -22.61 -7.84
CA TRP A 249 1.26 -22.04 -8.88
C TRP A 249 -0.13 -21.74 -8.32
N GLU A 250 -0.25 -20.53 -7.79
CA GLU A 250 -1.47 -20.02 -7.19
C GLU A 250 -2.22 -19.12 -8.17
N ARG A 251 -3.55 -19.17 -8.08
CA ARG A 251 -4.49 -18.32 -8.81
C ARG A 251 -5.55 -17.76 -7.87
N VAL A 252 -6.01 -16.55 -8.19
CA VAL A 252 -7.11 -15.90 -7.49
C VAL A 252 -8.03 -15.24 -8.51
N TRP A 253 -9.32 -15.55 -8.43
CA TRP A 253 -10.35 -14.88 -9.21
C TRP A 253 -11.11 -13.89 -8.33
N TYR A 254 -11.41 -12.72 -8.88
CA TYR A 254 -12.23 -11.70 -8.21
C TYR A 254 -13.43 -11.30 -9.08
N SER A 255 -14.61 -11.21 -8.47
CA SER A 255 -15.84 -10.80 -9.16
C SER A 255 -15.84 -9.34 -9.63
N ASP A 256 -14.92 -8.51 -9.13
CA ASP A 256 -14.78 -7.08 -9.47
C ASP A 256 -13.62 -6.77 -10.41
N SER A 257 -12.91 -7.78 -10.91
CA SER A 257 -11.69 -7.56 -11.68
C SER A 257 -11.91 -7.70 -13.17
N ASP A 258 -11.69 -6.60 -13.89
CA ASP A 258 -11.66 -6.56 -15.37
C ASP A 258 -10.30 -6.95 -15.97
N TYR A 259 -9.45 -7.64 -15.19
CA TYR A 259 -8.12 -8.03 -15.63
C TYR A 259 -8.21 -9.24 -16.55
N LYS A 260 -7.42 -9.22 -17.62
CA LYS A 260 -7.34 -10.34 -18.55
C LYS A 260 -5.88 -10.76 -18.65
N GLY A 261 -5.49 -11.65 -17.74
CA GLY A 261 -4.13 -12.16 -17.60
C GLY A 261 -3.92 -13.47 -18.35
N TRP A 262 -2.87 -14.19 -17.96
CA TRP A 262 -2.53 -15.50 -18.52
C TRP A 262 -3.63 -16.54 -18.34
N LEU A 263 -4.48 -16.38 -17.32
CA LEU A 263 -5.52 -17.34 -16.94
C LEU A 263 -6.93 -16.84 -17.28
N GLY A 264 -7.08 -15.91 -18.22
CA GLY A 264 -8.39 -15.42 -18.67
C GLY A 264 -8.90 -14.22 -17.87
N HIS A 265 -10.19 -13.94 -18.01
CA HIS A 265 -10.84 -12.77 -17.38
C HIS A 265 -11.03 -12.96 -15.87
N GLY A 266 -10.69 -11.92 -15.10
CA GLY A 266 -10.84 -11.85 -13.65
C GLY A 266 -9.87 -12.74 -12.85
N VAL A 267 -9.08 -13.58 -13.51
CA VAL A 267 -8.14 -14.51 -12.86
C VAL A 267 -6.72 -13.93 -12.85
N HIS A 268 -6.16 -13.81 -11.66
CA HIS A 268 -4.78 -13.40 -11.41
C HIS A 268 -3.95 -14.63 -11.04
N CYS A 269 -2.68 -14.63 -11.45
CA CYS A 269 -1.73 -15.69 -11.13
C CYS A 269 -0.55 -15.11 -10.37
N SER A 270 -0.06 -15.85 -9.37
CA SER A 270 1.12 -15.51 -8.56
C SER A 270 2.35 -15.04 -9.34
N TYR A 271 2.51 -15.53 -10.58
CA TYR A 271 3.63 -15.19 -11.46
C TYR A 271 3.30 -14.16 -12.55
N ASP A 272 2.02 -13.85 -12.79
CA ASP A 272 1.58 -12.86 -13.79
C ASP A 272 1.69 -11.44 -13.20
N ARG A 273 2.94 -11.09 -12.84
CA ARG A 273 3.29 -9.83 -12.19
C ARG A 273 4.08 -8.95 -13.14
N SER A 274 3.83 -7.66 -13.06
CA SER A 274 4.54 -6.67 -13.86
C SER A 274 4.67 -5.33 -13.15
N VAL A 275 5.72 -4.59 -13.53
CA VAL A 275 5.81 -3.15 -13.28
C VAL A 275 5.40 -2.43 -14.56
N THR A 276 4.32 -1.64 -14.47
CA THR A 276 3.79 -0.84 -15.57
C THR A 276 4.17 0.61 -15.36
N PHE A 277 4.69 1.25 -16.41
CA PHE A 277 4.93 2.69 -16.41
C PHE A 277 3.75 3.41 -17.06
N LEU A 278 3.18 4.36 -16.32
CA LEU A 278 2.10 5.23 -16.76
C LEU A 278 2.66 6.63 -17.04
N PRO A 279 2.92 6.99 -18.32
CA PRO A 279 3.66 8.20 -18.67
C PRO A 279 2.85 9.49 -18.48
N GLU A 280 1.51 9.45 -18.60
CA GLU A 280 0.68 10.65 -18.38
C GLU A 280 0.63 11.03 -16.90
N GLU A 281 0.69 10.02 -16.04
CA GLU A 281 0.59 10.15 -14.60
C GLU A 281 1.93 10.03 -13.89
N ASP A 282 3.04 9.90 -14.60
CA ASP A 282 4.41 9.81 -14.07
C ASP A 282 4.53 8.90 -12.83
N ILE A 283 3.91 7.72 -12.90
CA ILE A 283 3.93 6.70 -11.82
C ILE A 283 4.30 5.31 -12.34
N LEU A 284 4.82 4.50 -11.43
CA LEU A 284 5.00 3.07 -11.60
C LEU A 284 3.92 2.31 -10.85
N VAL A 285 3.36 1.29 -11.49
CA VAL A 285 2.34 0.42 -10.90
C VAL A 285 2.86 -1.01 -10.89
N LEU A 286 3.04 -1.58 -9.71
CA LEU A 286 3.39 -2.98 -9.49
C LEU A 286 2.12 -3.79 -9.30
N ARG A 287 1.92 -4.82 -10.13
CA ARG A 287 0.91 -5.86 -9.89
C ARG A 287 1.44 -6.89 -8.90
N LEU A 288 0.69 -7.10 -7.82
CA LEU A 288 0.99 -8.09 -6.79
C LEU A 288 0.51 -9.49 -7.21
N SER A 289 0.90 -10.52 -6.46
CA SER A 289 0.52 -11.92 -6.73
C SER A 289 -0.98 -12.17 -6.67
N ASP A 290 -1.68 -11.40 -5.85
CA ASP A 290 -3.14 -11.42 -5.66
C ASP A 290 -3.87 -10.47 -6.64
N GLY A 291 -3.17 -9.88 -7.61
CA GLY A 291 -3.79 -8.98 -8.58
C GLY A 291 -4.08 -7.56 -8.10
N ARG A 292 -3.86 -7.26 -6.82
CA ARG A 292 -3.90 -5.86 -6.32
C ARG A 292 -2.76 -5.06 -6.93
N LEU A 293 -2.91 -3.75 -6.91
CA LEU A 293 -1.97 -2.81 -7.49
C LEU A 293 -1.30 -1.99 -6.39
N ALA A 294 0.03 -1.94 -6.42
CA ALA A 294 0.84 -1.07 -5.58
C ALA A 294 1.46 0.03 -6.43
N SER A 295 1.28 1.28 -6.02
CA SER A 295 1.83 2.43 -6.75
C SER A 295 3.16 2.89 -6.15
N PHE A 296 4.07 3.33 -7.01
CA PHE A 296 5.39 3.86 -6.67
C PHE A 296 5.67 5.12 -7.51
N PRO A 297 6.49 6.06 -6.99
CA PRO A 297 7.03 7.13 -7.83
C PRO A 297 7.88 6.53 -8.95
N VAL A 298 8.06 7.28 -10.04
CA VAL A 298 9.09 6.95 -11.02
C VAL A 298 10.46 7.04 -10.37
N LEU A 299 11.32 6.07 -10.68
CA LEU A 299 12.63 5.88 -10.08
C LEU A 299 13.71 6.02 -11.16
N ASP A 300 14.73 6.83 -10.87
CA ASP A 300 15.97 6.86 -11.65
C ASP A 300 16.83 5.62 -11.33
N GLU A 301 17.80 5.31 -12.20
CA GLU A 301 18.66 4.16 -12.00
C GLU A 301 19.42 4.22 -10.67
N GLY A 302 19.30 3.17 -9.86
CA GLY A 302 19.91 3.09 -8.53
C GLY A 302 19.03 3.65 -7.41
N GLU A 303 17.89 4.26 -7.71
CA GLU A 303 16.94 4.71 -6.70
C GLU A 303 16.01 3.57 -6.23
N ASP A 304 15.50 3.74 -5.02
CA ASP A 304 14.49 2.87 -4.42
C ASP A 304 13.37 3.67 -3.75
N SER A 305 12.23 3.01 -3.56
CA SER A 305 11.10 3.54 -2.83
C SER A 305 10.40 2.44 -2.04
N TYR A 306 10.09 2.74 -0.78
CA TYR A 306 9.40 1.82 0.12
C TYR A 306 7.90 2.12 0.21
N ASN A 307 7.08 1.12 -0.12
CA ASN A 307 5.64 1.14 0.09
C ASN A 307 5.31 0.51 1.46
N ARG A 308 4.91 1.35 2.42
CA ARG A 308 4.62 0.93 3.81
C ARG A 308 3.41 0.00 3.93
N LEU A 309 2.39 0.17 3.08
CA LEU A 309 1.15 -0.61 3.12
C LEU A 309 1.42 -2.08 2.74
N GLU A 310 2.11 -2.27 1.61
CA GLU A 310 2.45 -3.60 1.11
C GLU A 310 3.74 -4.16 1.71
N ARG A 311 4.54 -3.32 2.37
CA ARG A 311 5.89 -3.65 2.86
C ARG A 311 6.80 -4.14 1.75
N ILE A 312 6.88 -3.36 0.68
CA ILE A 312 7.66 -3.65 -0.52
C ILE A 312 8.60 -2.49 -0.80
N THR A 313 9.89 -2.79 -1.00
CA THR A 313 10.84 -1.84 -1.58
C THR A 313 10.95 -2.11 -3.07
N LEU A 314 10.61 -1.14 -3.91
CA LEU A 314 10.84 -1.20 -5.36
C LEU A 314 12.12 -0.43 -5.68
N SER A 315 13.07 -1.08 -6.34
CA SER A 315 14.33 -0.48 -6.78
C SER A 315 14.44 -0.51 -8.30
N ARG A 316 14.99 0.55 -8.89
CA ARG A 316 15.29 0.62 -10.33
C ARG A 316 16.71 0.12 -10.61
N THR A 317 16.83 -0.81 -11.54
CA THR A 317 18.12 -1.32 -12.03
C THR A 317 18.34 -0.95 -13.49
N LYS A 318 19.55 -1.19 -14.00
CA LYS A 318 19.89 -1.06 -15.43
C LYS A 318 18.94 -1.85 -16.33
N GLU A 319 18.58 -3.04 -15.88
CA GLU A 319 17.83 -4.01 -16.67
C GLU A 319 16.31 -3.90 -16.47
N GLY A 320 15.84 -3.26 -15.40
CA GLY A 320 14.42 -3.19 -15.09
C GLY A 320 14.16 -2.76 -13.65
N TYR A 321 13.40 -3.56 -12.90
CA TYR A 321 13.07 -3.28 -11.50
C TYR A 321 13.26 -4.51 -10.63
N VAL A 322 13.50 -4.30 -9.33
CA VAL A 322 13.49 -5.36 -8.32
C VAL A 322 12.54 -4.94 -7.20
N ALA A 323 11.55 -5.76 -6.89
CA ALA A 323 10.69 -5.56 -5.74
C ALA A 323 11.13 -6.52 -4.63
N PHE A 324 11.59 -6.00 -3.49
CA PHE A 324 11.88 -6.78 -2.30
C PHE A 324 10.66 -6.77 -1.37
N GLU A 325 10.07 -7.95 -1.18
CA GLU A 325 8.95 -8.15 -0.26
C GLU A 325 9.45 -8.51 1.13
N HIS A 326 9.31 -7.59 2.08
CA HIS A 326 9.88 -7.74 3.43
C HIS A 326 9.17 -8.81 4.28
N ARG A 327 7.94 -9.21 3.91
CA ARG A 327 7.20 -10.27 4.61
C ARG A 327 7.75 -11.66 4.29
N SER A 328 8.06 -11.90 3.01
CA SER A 328 8.52 -13.19 2.50
C SER A 328 10.05 -13.27 2.40
N ASN A 329 10.76 -12.14 2.49
CA ASN A 329 12.19 -12.01 2.22
C ASN A 329 12.57 -12.50 0.81
N LEU A 330 11.72 -12.21 -0.17
CA LEU A 330 11.93 -12.56 -1.57
C LEU A 330 12.12 -11.31 -2.44
N SER A 331 13.03 -11.41 -3.40
CA SER A 331 13.26 -10.43 -4.44
C SER A 331 12.60 -10.87 -5.74
N PHE A 332 11.71 -10.05 -6.28
CA PHE A 332 11.03 -10.24 -7.55
C PHE A 332 11.68 -9.37 -8.62
N HIS A 333 12.29 -9.97 -9.64
CA HIS A 333 13.05 -9.28 -10.67
C HIS A 333 12.22 -9.07 -11.93
N PHE A 334 11.95 -7.83 -12.31
CA PHE A 334 11.15 -7.44 -13.46
C PHE A 334 12.04 -6.89 -14.57
N THR A 335 12.57 -7.77 -15.43
CA THR A 335 13.53 -7.39 -16.49
C THR A 335 12.98 -7.55 -17.89
N VAL A 336 11.97 -8.42 -18.09
CA VAL A 336 11.48 -8.77 -19.42
C VAL A 336 10.57 -7.66 -19.96
N PRO A 337 10.92 -6.98 -21.07
CA PRO A 337 10.08 -5.94 -21.63
C PRO A 337 8.79 -6.53 -22.21
N GLY A 338 7.70 -5.75 -22.13
CA GLY A 338 6.42 -6.12 -22.68
C GLY A 338 5.55 -4.90 -22.96
N LYS A 339 4.38 -5.18 -23.52
CA LYS A 339 3.29 -4.21 -23.62
C LYS A 339 2.02 -4.81 -23.03
N ASP A 340 1.27 -4.00 -22.31
CA ASP A 340 -0.07 -4.33 -21.82
C ASP A 340 -0.97 -3.09 -21.98
N ARG A 341 -2.11 -3.25 -22.65
CA ARG A 341 -3.07 -2.18 -22.98
C ARG A 341 -2.42 -0.88 -23.53
N GLY A 342 -1.35 -1.02 -24.31
CA GLY A 342 -0.60 0.10 -24.90
C GLY A 342 0.50 0.69 -24.00
N TYR A 343 0.55 0.32 -22.73
CA TYR A 343 1.58 0.74 -21.79
C TYR A 343 2.82 -0.15 -21.86
N SER A 344 3.98 0.44 -21.58
CA SER A 344 5.23 -0.31 -21.45
C SER A 344 5.27 -0.99 -20.09
N ILE A 345 5.55 -2.28 -20.08
CA ILE A 345 5.66 -3.07 -18.86
C ILE A 345 7.00 -3.79 -18.76
N ARG A 346 7.39 -4.12 -17.53
CA ARG A 346 8.45 -5.07 -17.22
C ARG A 346 7.84 -6.27 -16.50
N ARG A 347 7.87 -7.44 -17.14
CA ARG A 347 7.37 -8.71 -16.61
C ARG A 347 8.39 -9.35 -15.67
N LEU A 348 7.87 -10.12 -14.73
CA LEU A 348 8.66 -10.93 -13.82
C LEU A 348 9.57 -11.89 -14.60
N SER A 349 10.81 -12.02 -14.17
CA SER A 349 11.84 -12.86 -14.80
C SER A 349 12.43 -13.87 -13.82
N SER A 350 12.50 -13.50 -12.54
CA SER A 350 12.89 -14.42 -11.48
C SER A 350 12.35 -13.99 -10.12
N VAL A 351 12.24 -14.97 -9.23
CA VAL A 351 12.00 -14.79 -7.80
C VAL A 351 13.19 -15.38 -7.08
N THR A 352 13.87 -14.59 -6.27
CA THR A 352 15.16 -14.94 -5.64
C THR A 352 15.05 -14.80 -4.13
N ASP A 353 15.61 -15.74 -3.38
CA ASP A 353 15.74 -15.63 -1.93
C ASP A 353 17.02 -14.89 -1.51
N LEU A 354 17.22 -14.71 -0.20
CA LEU A 354 18.39 -14.03 0.36
C LEU A 354 19.72 -14.73 0.05
N GLU A 355 19.70 -16.03 -0.25
CA GLU A 355 20.88 -16.85 -0.57
C GLU A 355 21.16 -16.90 -2.09
N GLY A 356 20.38 -16.17 -2.90
CA GLY A 356 20.53 -16.12 -4.35
C GLY A 356 19.93 -17.32 -5.09
N ARG A 357 19.21 -18.22 -4.41
CA ARG A 357 18.47 -19.31 -5.06
C ARG A 357 17.23 -18.73 -5.73
N SER A 358 16.93 -19.21 -6.94
CA SER A 358 15.93 -18.54 -7.78
C SER A 358 14.98 -19.49 -8.48
N ILE A 359 13.71 -19.10 -8.56
CA ILE A 359 12.79 -19.53 -9.62
C ILE A 359 12.96 -18.59 -10.80
N ARG A 360 13.07 -19.11 -12.01
CA ARG A 360 13.29 -18.35 -13.26
C ARG A 360 12.18 -18.59 -14.24
N LEU A 361 11.71 -17.52 -14.87
CA LEU A 361 10.68 -17.52 -15.91
C LEU A 361 11.34 -17.18 -17.24
N SER A 362 11.08 -18.00 -18.26
CA SER A 362 11.54 -17.75 -19.63
C SER A 362 10.35 -17.38 -20.51
N TYR A 363 10.58 -16.44 -21.43
CA TYR A 363 9.58 -16.00 -22.39
C TYR A 363 10.06 -16.25 -23.81
N GLU A 364 9.16 -16.74 -24.66
CA GLU A 364 9.38 -16.90 -26.10
C GLU A 364 8.40 -15.98 -26.83
N ASN A 365 8.92 -15.09 -27.67
CA ASN A 365 8.12 -14.08 -28.37
C ASN A 365 7.21 -13.25 -27.45
N GLY A 366 7.64 -13.02 -26.20
CA GLY A 366 6.90 -12.26 -25.19
C GLY A 366 5.83 -13.04 -24.44
N VAL A 367 5.69 -14.35 -24.69
CA VAL A 367 4.75 -15.26 -24.05
C VAL A 367 5.51 -16.18 -23.08
N LEU A 368 4.94 -16.47 -21.91
CA LEU A 368 5.58 -17.34 -20.91
C LEU A 368 5.78 -18.75 -21.50
N ALA A 369 7.02 -19.22 -21.53
CA ALA A 369 7.36 -20.53 -22.09
C ALA A 369 7.65 -21.55 -20.99
N THR A 370 8.48 -21.19 -20.00
CA THR A 370 8.86 -22.12 -18.92
C THR A 370 9.08 -21.45 -17.59
N LEU A 371 8.87 -22.22 -16.52
CA LEU A 371 9.34 -21.92 -15.17
C LEU A 371 10.40 -22.95 -14.77
N THR A 372 11.48 -22.51 -14.16
CA THR A 372 12.53 -23.41 -13.62
C THR A 372 12.80 -23.05 -12.18
N ASP A 373 12.66 -24.00 -11.27
CA ASP A 373 12.91 -23.74 -9.85
C ASP A 373 14.39 -23.84 -9.47
N ALA A 374 14.69 -23.57 -8.20
CA ALA A 374 16.06 -23.62 -7.68
C ALA A 374 16.70 -25.02 -7.71
N CYS A 375 15.89 -26.09 -7.80
CA CYS A 375 16.35 -27.47 -7.91
C CYS A 375 16.55 -27.92 -9.36
N GLY A 376 16.25 -27.06 -10.34
CA GLY A 376 16.34 -27.38 -11.77
C GLY A 376 15.12 -28.10 -12.34
N ARG A 377 14.03 -28.26 -11.57
CA ARG A 377 12.75 -28.77 -12.10
C ARG A 377 12.19 -27.75 -13.08
N ARG A 378 11.83 -28.22 -14.28
CA ARG A 378 11.37 -27.36 -15.37
C ARG A 378 9.91 -27.64 -15.70
N VAL A 379 9.08 -26.62 -15.56
CA VAL A 379 7.67 -26.62 -15.96
C VAL A 379 7.56 -25.92 -17.31
N THR A 380 6.97 -26.60 -18.29
CA THR A 380 6.67 -26.05 -19.62
C THR A 380 5.21 -25.64 -19.72
N VAL A 381 4.95 -24.53 -20.40
CA VAL A 381 3.62 -23.93 -20.52
C VAL A 381 3.12 -24.10 -21.95
N ARG A 382 1.87 -24.55 -22.11
CA ARG A 382 1.14 -24.57 -23.39
C ARG A 382 0.02 -23.54 -23.35
N HIS A 383 -0.24 -22.93 -24.50
CA HIS A 383 -1.22 -21.86 -24.66
C HIS A 383 -2.29 -22.25 -25.66
N THR A 384 -3.48 -21.70 -25.46
CA THR A 384 -4.56 -21.68 -26.45
C THR A 384 -4.24 -20.72 -27.59
N ASP A 385 -4.96 -20.82 -28.71
CA ASP A 385 -4.85 -19.87 -29.83
C ASP A 385 -5.19 -18.43 -29.43
N ALA A 386 -6.01 -18.25 -28.40
CA ALA A 386 -6.36 -16.95 -27.82
C ALA A 386 -5.27 -16.37 -26.90
N GLY A 387 -4.20 -17.13 -26.62
CA GLY A 387 -3.06 -16.69 -25.82
C GLY A 387 -3.19 -16.92 -24.31
N PHE A 388 -4.24 -17.59 -23.84
CA PHE A 388 -4.35 -18.04 -22.44
C PHE A 388 -3.54 -19.32 -22.23
N ILE A 389 -3.04 -19.53 -21.01
CA ILE A 389 -2.41 -20.78 -20.61
C ILE A 389 -3.46 -21.90 -20.66
N GLU A 390 -3.23 -22.90 -21.50
CA GLU A 390 -4.06 -24.09 -21.57
C GLU A 390 -3.61 -25.13 -20.56
N SER A 391 -2.30 -25.37 -20.40
CA SER A 391 -1.80 -26.38 -19.47
C SER A 391 -0.35 -26.16 -19.07
N LEU A 392 0.01 -26.64 -17.88
CA LEU A 392 1.38 -26.67 -17.37
C LEU A 392 1.82 -28.12 -17.19
N HIS A 393 3.05 -28.42 -17.63
CA HIS A 393 3.61 -29.78 -17.62
C HIS A 393 5.00 -29.79 -16.97
N LEU A 394 5.24 -30.71 -16.05
CA LEU A 394 6.57 -30.97 -15.50
C LEU A 394 7.37 -31.79 -16.50
N ARG A 395 8.58 -31.33 -16.85
CA ARG A 395 9.51 -32.09 -17.68
C ARG A 395 10.30 -33.07 -16.82
N MET A 396 10.22 -34.34 -17.17
CA MET A 396 10.91 -35.44 -16.48
C MET A 396 12.33 -35.64 -17.03
N PRO A 397 13.25 -36.22 -16.24
CA PRO A 397 14.63 -36.48 -16.67
C PRO A 397 14.74 -37.41 -17.89
N ASP A 398 13.77 -38.31 -18.07
CA ASP A 398 13.69 -39.23 -19.21
C ASP A 398 13.19 -38.56 -20.51
N GLY A 399 12.86 -37.27 -20.45
CA GLY A 399 12.36 -36.48 -21.57
C GLY A 399 10.84 -36.50 -21.73
N SER A 400 10.12 -37.30 -20.93
CA SER A 400 8.66 -37.27 -20.87
C SER A 400 8.14 -36.01 -20.16
N SER A 401 6.83 -35.78 -20.24
CA SER A 401 6.18 -34.64 -19.58
C SER A 401 4.91 -35.09 -18.85
N GLU A 402 4.74 -34.68 -17.61
CA GLU A 402 3.56 -34.95 -16.79
C GLU A 402 2.71 -33.69 -16.65
N GLN A 403 1.41 -33.79 -16.93
CA GLN A 403 0.48 -32.66 -16.76
C GLN A 403 0.30 -32.36 -15.28
N LEU A 404 0.55 -31.10 -14.88
CA LEU A 404 0.30 -30.62 -13.52
C LEU A 404 -1.13 -30.07 -13.40
N VAL A 405 -1.55 -29.30 -14.39
CA VAL A 405 -2.88 -28.69 -14.46
C VAL A 405 -3.23 -28.35 -15.91
N ARG A 406 -4.52 -28.39 -16.23
CA ARG A 406 -5.11 -27.91 -17.49
C ARG A 406 -6.31 -27.01 -17.21
N TYR A 407 -6.46 -25.96 -18.02
CA TYR A 407 -7.59 -25.04 -17.96
C TYR A 407 -8.40 -25.10 -19.25
N SER A 408 -9.70 -24.83 -19.14
CA SER A 408 -10.59 -24.63 -20.28
C SER A 408 -11.32 -23.30 -20.16
N TYR A 409 -11.59 -22.69 -21.31
CA TYR A 409 -12.18 -21.36 -21.41
C TYR A 409 -13.43 -21.38 -22.28
N ASP A 410 -14.37 -20.48 -21.98
CA ASP A 410 -15.47 -20.20 -22.91
C ASP A 410 -15.06 -19.20 -24.01
N GLY A 411 -16.02 -18.84 -24.87
CA GLY A 411 -15.77 -17.90 -25.98
C GLY A 411 -15.48 -16.45 -25.53
N GLN A 412 -15.76 -16.10 -24.28
CA GLN A 412 -15.51 -14.76 -23.72
C GLN A 412 -14.14 -14.68 -23.02
N GLY A 413 -13.54 -15.83 -22.73
CA GLY A 413 -12.27 -15.97 -22.04
C GLY A 413 -12.42 -16.14 -20.53
N ASP A 414 -13.59 -16.57 -20.06
CA ASP A 414 -13.81 -16.97 -18.67
C ASP A 414 -13.31 -18.41 -18.47
N MET A 415 -12.63 -18.67 -17.35
CA MET A 415 -12.09 -20.01 -17.02
C MET A 415 -13.21 -20.94 -16.53
N VAL A 416 -13.74 -21.77 -17.43
CA VAL A 416 -14.86 -22.67 -17.12
C VAL A 416 -14.45 -24.04 -16.57
N GLY A 417 -13.16 -24.36 -16.58
CA GLY A 417 -12.69 -25.65 -16.06
C GLY A 417 -11.24 -25.63 -15.59
N ILE A 418 -10.99 -26.31 -14.48
CA ILE A 418 -9.65 -26.57 -13.93
C ILE A 418 -9.52 -28.08 -13.72
N THR A 419 -8.65 -28.72 -14.50
CA THR A 419 -8.38 -30.16 -14.44
C THR A 419 -7.02 -30.38 -13.78
N ASP A 420 -7.00 -31.09 -12.65
CA ASP A 420 -5.78 -31.41 -11.90
C ASP A 420 -4.94 -32.52 -12.56
N ALA A 421 -3.79 -32.82 -11.97
CA ALA A 421 -2.88 -33.88 -12.43
C ALA A 421 -3.51 -35.29 -12.44
N LEU A 422 -4.59 -35.52 -11.67
CA LEU A 422 -5.32 -36.79 -11.65
C LEU A 422 -6.45 -36.84 -12.68
N GLY A 423 -6.64 -35.78 -13.47
CA GLY A 423 -7.70 -35.66 -14.46
C GLY A 423 -9.05 -35.28 -13.87
N GLN A 424 -9.12 -34.90 -12.59
CA GLN A 424 -10.37 -34.46 -11.97
C GLN A 424 -10.61 -32.98 -12.29
N THR A 425 -11.83 -32.65 -12.69
CA THR A 425 -12.17 -31.30 -13.17
C THR A 425 -13.10 -30.58 -12.19
N THR A 426 -12.73 -29.36 -11.82
CA THR A 426 -13.65 -28.36 -11.24
C THR A 426 -14.31 -27.60 -12.39
N GLY A 427 -15.64 -27.61 -12.44
CA GLY A 427 -16.43 -26.88 -13.44
C GLY A 427 -16.90 -25.54 -12.90
N ILE A 428 -16.92 -24.50 -13.75
CA ILE A 428 -17.33 -23.15 -13.36
C ILE A 428 -18.25 -22.57 -14.43
N ARG A 429 -19.35 -21.94 -14.01
CA ARG A 429 -20.30 -21.24 -14.88
C ARG A 429 -20.29 -19.75 -14.55
N TYR A 430 -20.32 -18.95 -15.61
CA TYR A 430 -20.32 -17.49 -15.53
C TYR A 430 -21.58 -16.91 -16.18
N GLU A 431 -22.02 -15.78 -15.65
CA GLU A 431 -22.97 -14.85 -16.27
C GLU A 431 -22.35 -13.45 -16.20
N ASP A 432 -22.21 -12.77 -17.35
CA ASP A 432 -21.57 -11.44 -17.45
C ASP A 432 -20.22 -11.36 -16.70
N HIS A 433 -19.35 -12.35 -16.93
CA HIS A 433 -18.05 -12.51 -16.26
C HIS A 433 -18.08 -12.72 -14.74
N ARG A 434 -19.26 -12.92 -14.14
CA ARG A 434 -19.43 -13.23 -12.71
C ARG A 434 -19.67 -14.73 -12.51
N MET A 435 -18.89 -15.35 -11.63
CA MET A 435 -19.08 -16.76 -11.27
C MET A 435 -20.41 -16.93 -10.55
N VAL A 436 -21.32 -17.69 -11.14
CA VAL A 436 -22.65 -17.98 -10.60
C VAL A 436 -22.79 -19.41 -10.11
N GLU A 437 -21.92 -20.31 -10.58
CA GLU A 437 -21.91 -21.71 -10.17
C GLU A 437 -20.51 -22.30 -10.26
N LYS A 438 -20.17 -23.17 -9.31
CA LYS A 438 -18.93 -23.95 -9.29
C LYS A 438 -19.25 -25.35 -8.79
N THR A 439 -18.83 -26.35 -9.53
CA THR A 439 -18.84 -27.75 -9.10
C THR A 439 -17.42 -28.20 -8.84
N ASP A 440 -17.12 -28.57 -7.60
CA ASP A 440 -15.80 -29.08 -7.23
C ASP A 440 -15.55 -30.50 -7.74
N ARG A 441 -14.32 -30.99 -7.55
CA ARG A 441 -13.89 -32.33 -8.00
C ARG A 441 -14.65 -33.49 -7.34
N ASN A 442 -15.31 -33.24 -6.21
CA ASN A 442 -16.11 -34.23 -5.48
C ASN A 442 -17.60 -34.19 -5.90
N GLY A 443 -17.97 -33.27 -6.80
CA GLY A 443 -19.35 -33.08 -7.25
C GLY A 443 -20.18 -32.15 -6.37
N TYR A 444 -19.58 -31.45 -5.40
CA TYR A 444 -20.31 -30.43 -4.63
C TYR A 444 -20.45 -29.16 -5.44
N THR A 445 -21.69 -28.69 -5.57
CA THR A 445 -22.00 -27.45 -6.29
C THR A 445 -22.26 -26.31 -5.31
N PHE A 446 -21.62 -25.18 -5.59
CA PHE A 446 -21.78 -23.90 -4.90
C PHE A 446 -22.36 -22.91 -5.91
N CYS A 447 -23.35 -22.12 -5.47
CA CYS A 447 -24.01 -21.12 -6.31
C CYS A 447 -23.89 -19.73 -5.67
N TRP A 448 -23.78 -18.71 -6.51
CA TRP A 448 -23.75 -17.31 -6.10
C TRP A 448 -24.83 -16.53 -6.85
N GLU A 449 -25.55 -15.70 -6.10
CA GLU A 449 -26.49 -14.72 -6.63
C GLU A 449 -25.94 -13.33 -6.35
N TYR A 450 -26.00 -12.46 -7.35
CA TYR A 450 -25.54 -11.07 -7.24
C TYR A 450 -26.76 -10.16 -7.32
N ASP A 451 -26.88 -9.24 -6.36
CA ASP A 451 -27.90 -8.19 -6.42
C ASP A 451 -27.65 -7.30 -7.65
N LYS A 452 -28.76 -6.84 -8.25
CA LYS A 452 -28.71 -5.83 -9.32
C LYS A 452 -28.43 -4.47 -8.66
N GLU A 453 -27.45 -3.74 -9.18
CA GLU A 453 -27.11 -2.37 -8.73
C GLU A 453 -28.29 -1.39 -8.79
#